data_AF-A0A7S0ZE50-F1
#
_entry.id   AF-A0A7S0ZE50-F1
#
_cell.length_a   1.000
_cell.length_b   1.000
_cell.length_c   1.000
_cell.angle_alpha   90.00
_cell.angle_beta   90.00
_cell.angle_gamma   90.00
#
_symmetry.space_group_name_H-M   'P 1'
#
loop_
_entity.id
_entity.type
_entity.pdbx_description
1 polymer ?
#
loop_
_entity_poly.entity_id
_entity_poly.type
_entity_poly.pdbx_seq_one_letter_code
_entity_poly.pdbx_strand_id
1 'polypeptide(L)'
;SRGTSCILFQIRNKVLYLFDPYQVLEKSKLFHQTRIREMIWMLKLLIKENRIPDLEFLVAVHDCIQTSNVKHEYRAPRFVESSPTFTIVGCNFSDNIPFPMWEGDVDRGGTYQNWDETVRNYSQDSIPWESKLNQAVFRGGVRISSYFENKRTAGVLCEEAGRSRLMFLCQMFPEK
;
A
#
# COMPACT_ATOMS: atom_id res chain seq x y z
N SER A 1 5.87 13.68 13.82
CA SER A 1 5.41 12.36 13.37
C SER A 1 3.90 12.38 13.34
N ARG A 2 3.25 12.22 12.17
CA ARG A 2 1.83 11.87 12.20
C ARG A 2 1.80 10.40 12.57
N GLY A 3 1.30 10.08 13.76
CA GLY A 3 1.21 8.71 14.24
C GLY A 3 0.49 7.84 13.21
N THR A 4 0.90 6.57 13.17
CA THR A 4 0.24 5.51 12.43
C THR A 4 -1.26 5.54 12.69
N SER A 5 -2.07 5.85 11.67
CA SER A 5 -3.54 5.73 11.79
C SER A 5 -3.93 4.27 11.67
N CYS A 6 -3.74 3.53 12.76
CA CYS A 6 -4.26 2.16 12.89
C CYS A 6 -5.70 2.20 13.38
N ILE A 7 -6.48 1.28 12.84
CA ILE A 7 -7.88 1.04 13.20
C ILE A 7 -7.95 -0.41 13.68
N LEU A 8 -8.59 -0.62 14.83
CA LEU A 8 -8.80 -1.97 15.36
C LEU A 8 -10.13 -2.52 14.84
N PHE A 9 -10.05 -3.70 14.24
CA PHE A 9 -11.20 -4.50 13.83
C PHE A 9 -11.36 -5.65 14.80
N GLN A 10 -12.59 -5.94 15.20
CA GLN A 10 -12.90 -7.09 16.04
C GLN A 10 -14.16 -7.77 15.51
N ILE A 11 -14.10 -9.09 15.35
CA ILE A 11 -15.24 -9.94 15.03
C ILE A 11 -15.53 -10.78 16.25
N ARG A 12 -16.76 -10.69 16.77
CA ARG A 12 -17.19 -11.49 17.91
C ARG A 12 -18.64 -11.91 17.74
N ASN A 13 -18.93 -13.19 17.90
CA ASN A 13 -20.28 -13.75 17.74
C ASN A 13 -20.96 -13.30 16.43
N LYS A 14 -20.21 -13.30 15.31
CA LYS A 14 -20.69 -12.83 13.99
C LYS A 14 -21.07 -11.35 13.95
N VAL A 15 -20.59 -10.54 14.88
CA VAL A 15 -20.74 -9.08 14.88
C VAL A 15 -19.38 -8.42 14.64
N LEU A 16 -19.35 -7.49 13.70
CA LEU A 16 -18.17 -6.70 13.38
C LEU A 16 -18.18 -5.40 14.21
N TYR A 17 -17.12 -5.20 14.97
CA TYR A 17 -16.83 -3.99 15.73
C TYR A 17 -15.61 -3.28 15.13
N LEU A 18 -15.63 -1.94 15.23
CA LEU A 18 -14.59 -1.07 14.71
C LEU A 18 -14.23 -0.03 15.77
N PHE A 19 -12.95 0.11 16.06
CA PHE A 19 -12.44 1.22 16.85
C PHE A 19 -11.50 2.07 15.99
N ASP A 20 -12.02 3.24 15.59
CA ASP A 20 -11.34 4.23 14.75
C ASP A 20 -11.08 5.51 15.56
N PRO A 21 -9.96 5.60 16.30
CA PRO A 21 -9.65 6.77 17.13
C PRO A 21 -9.32 8.02 16.31
N TYR A 22 -9.07 7.86 15.01
CA TYR A 22 -8.70 8.95 14.10
C TYR A 22 -9.87 9.45 13.26
N GLN A 23 -11.06 8.83 13.39
CA GLN A 23 -12.25 9.14 12.60
C GLN A 23 -11.94 9.17 11.10
N VAL A 24 -11.19 8.19 10.61
CA VAL A 24 -10.75 8.10 9.21
C VAL A 24 -11.94 8.14 8.27
N LEU A 25 -13.05 7.46 8.60
CA LEU A 25 -14.27 7.45 7.79
C LEU A 25 -14.91 8.84 7.60
N GLU A 26 -14.65 9.79 8.48
CA GLU A 26 -15.25 11.14 8.46
C GLU A 26 -14.24 12.22 8.05
N LYS A 27 -12.98 12.11 8.49
CA LYS A 27 -12.00 13.19 8.45
C LYS A 27 -10.84 12.95 7.48
N SER A 28 -10.63 11.73 7.00
CA SER A 28 -9.51 11.43 6.11
C SER A 28 -9.83 11.67 4.64
N LYS A 29 -8.80 11.60 3.80
CA LYS A 29 -8.95 11.65 2.34
C LYS A 29 -9.84 10.51 1.86
N LEU A 30 -10.57 10.77 0.78
CA LEU A 30 -11.60 9.86 0.27
C LEU A 30 -11.08 8.45 -0.01
N PHE A 31 -9.89 8.30 -0.57
CA PHE A 31 -9.31 6.97 -0.79
C PHE A 31 -9.04 6.18 0.50
N HIS A 32 -8.67 6.82 1.61
CA HIS A 32 -8.56 6.15 2.91
C HIS A 32 -9.94 5.70 3.43
N GLN A 33 -10.97 6.52 3.22
CA GLN A 33 -12.35 6.17 3.59
C GLN A 33 -12.82 4.95 2.79
N THR A 34 -12.57 4.93 1.47
CA THR A 34 -12.95 3.83 0.57
C THR A 34 -12.32 2.52 1.01
N ARG A 35 -11.02 2.49 1.33
CA ARG A 35 -10.33 1.29 1.81
C ARG A 35 -10.97 0.68 3.06
N ILE A 36 -11.42 1.52 4.00
CA ILE A 36 -12.12 1.03 5.21
C ILE A 36 -13.49 0.48 4.86
N ARG A 37 -14.25 1.18 4.01
CA ARG A 37 -15.58 0.73 3.58
C ARG A 37 -15.52 -0.61 2.87
N GLU A 38 -14.54 -0.80 1.99
CA GLU A 38 -14.27 -2.08 1.30
C GLU A 38 -13.98 -3.21 2.30
N MET A 39 -13.13 -2.94 3.27
CA MET A 39 -12.80 -3.92 4.30
C MET A 39 -14.01 -4.28 5.16
N ILE A 40 -14.82 -3.30 5.58
CA ILE A 40 -16.08 -3.56 6.28
C ILE A 40 -17.01 -4.43 5.42
N TRP A 41 -17.13 -4.15 4.13
CA TRP A 41 -17.94 -4.93 3.21
C TRP A 41 -17.46 -6.39 3.09
N MET A 42 -16.16 -6.60 2.86
CA MET A 42 -15.56 -7.94 2.78
C MET A 42 -15.78 -8.74 4.07
N LEU A 43 -15.49 -8.13 5.23
CA LEU A 43 -15.64 -8.81 6.52
C LEU A 43 -17.11 -9.17 6.78
N LYS A 44 -18.06 -8.28 6.44
CA LYS A 44 -19.50 -8.59 6.54
C LYS A 44 -19.90 -9.78 5.66
N LEU A 45 -19.35 -9.90 4.45
CA LEU A 45 -19.60 -11.05 3.58
C LEU A 45 -19.02 -12.34 4.18
N LEU A 46 -17.78 -12.31 4.64
CA LEU A 46 -17.12 -13.48 5.26
C LEU A 46 -17.84 -13.94 6.54
N ILE A 47 -18.33 -12.99 7.35
CA ILE A 47 -19.16 -13.27 8.53
C ILE A 47 -20.47 -13.95 8.12
N LYS A 48 -21.17 -13.41 7.12
CA LYS A 48 -22.42 -13.97 6.61
C LYS A 48 -22.24 -15.40 6.08
N GLU A 49 -21.13 -15.66 5.40
CA GLU A 49 -20.77 -16.98 4.87
C GLU A 49 -20.18 -17.93 5.93
N ASN A 50 -20.01 -17.48 7.18
CA ASN A 50 -19.39 -18.24 8.26
C ASN A 50 -17.97 -18.73 7.93
N ARG A 51 -17.19 -17.88 7.24
CA ARG A 51 -15.83 -18.17 6.75
C ARG A 51 -14.71 -17.48 7.55
N ILE A 52 -15.07 -16.76 8.61
CA ILE A 52 -14.13 -16.05 9.47
C ILE A 52 -14.51 -16.32 10.95
N PRO A 53 -13.55 -16.74 11.79
CA PRO A 53 -13.82 -16.94 13.22
C PRO A 53 -13.86 -15.61 13.97
N ASP A 54 -14.16 -15.69 15.26
CA ASP A 54 -13.95 -14.57 16.19
C ASP A 54 -12.46 -14.23 16.25
N LEU A 55 -12.11 -12.97 16.02
CA LEU A 55 -10.72 -12.50 15.93
C LEU A 55 -10.64 -10.98 16.09
N GLU A 56 -9.43 -10.48 16.36
CA GLU A 56 -9.12 -9.05 16.37
C GLU A 56 -7.82 -8.77 15.62
N PHE A 57 -7.73 -7.61 14.98
CA PHE A 57 -6.56 -7.22 14.19
C PHE A 57 -6.50 -5.72 13.94
N LEU A 58 -5.27 -5.22 13.77
CA LEU A 58 -4.99 -3.84 13.42
C LEU A 58 -4.88 -3.66 11.92
N VAL A 59 -5.43 -2.56 11.43
CA VAL A 59 -5.36 -2.19 10.03
C VAL A 59 -4.86 -0.76 9.89
N ALA A 60 -3.84 -0.56 9.04
CA ALA A 60 -3.38 0.74 8.64
C ALA A 60 -3.73 1.03 7.18
N VAL A 61 -4.38 2.17 6.97
CA VAL A 61 -4.89 2.62 5.67
C VAL A 61 -3.88 3.41 4.84
N HIS A 62 -2.67 3.68 5.37
CA HIS A 62 -1.65 4.49 4.71
C HIS A 62 -0.72 3.63 3.84
N ASP A 63 -0.14 4.24 2.80
CA ASP A 63 0.76 3.60 1.82
C ASP A 63 2.20 3.40 2.34
N CYS A 64 2.37 3.24 3.65
CA CYS A 64 3.66 3.17 4.30
C CYS A 64 3.73 1.98 5.23
N ILE A 65 4.95 1.53 5.48
CA ILE A 65 5.20 0.53 6.52
C ILE A 65 4.91 1.07 7.90
N GLN A 66 4.30 0.22 8.74
CA GLN A 66 3.84 0.60 10.08
C GLN A 66 4.62 -0.11 11.18
N THR A 67 5.23 -1.24 10.85
CA THR A 67 6.06 -2.00 11.76
C THR A 67 7.44 -2.27 11.19
N SER A 68 8.32 -2.69 12.09
CA SER A 68 9.68 -3.08 11.77
C SER A 68 10.10 -4.23 12.67
N ASN A 69 10.68 -5.25 12.06
CA ASN A 69 11.12 -6.48 12.73
C ASN A 69 12.63 -6.65 12.67
N VAL A 70 13.29 -5.81 11.87
CA VAL A 70 14.73 -5.81 11.64
C VAL A 70 15.21 -4.36 11.63
N LYS A 71 16.41 -4.12 12.17
CA LYS A 71 17.03 -2.79 12.11
C LYS A 71 17.23 -2.34 10.66
N HIS A 72 16.93 -1.08 10.36
CA HIS A 72 17.11 -0.49 9.03
C HIS A 72 17.46 1.00 9.10
N GLU A 73 17.90 1.55 7.98
CA GLU A 73 18.31 2.97 7.87
C GLU A 73 17.22 3.88 7.30
N TYR A 74 16.15 3.29 6.75
CA TYR A 74 15.02 4.06 6.19
C TYR A 74 14.32 4.94 7.23
N ARG A 75 13.68 6.03 6.77
CA ARG A 75 12.79 6.88 7.58
C ARG A 75 11.42 6.22 7.73
N ALA A 76 11.44 5.11 8.43
CA ALA A 76 10.31 4.23 8.72
C ALA A 76 10.32 3.89 10.23
N PRO A 77 9.29 3.20 10.75
CA PRO A 77 9.25 2.79 12.16
C PRO A 77 10.52 2.03 12.55
N ARG A 78 11.25 2.52 13.56
CA ARG A 78 12.55 1.94 13.98
C ARG A 78 12.46 1.04 15.20
N PHE A 79 11.32 1.08 15.89
CA PHE A 79 11.13 0.28 17.08
C PHE A 79 10.90 -1.17 16.66
N VAL A 80 11.80 -2.05 17.11
CA VAL A 80 11.77 -3.48 16.79
C VAL A 80 10.85 -4.15 17.82
N GLU A 81 9.56 -3.99 17.62
CA GLU A 81 8.52 -4.75 18.30
C GLU A 81 7.54 -5.22 17.24
N SER A 82 7.47 -6.55 17.08
CA SER A 82 6.54 -7.18 16.15
C SER A 82 5.11 -6.81 16.55
N SER A 83 4.43 -6.03 15.72
CA SER A 83 3.02 -5.67 15.89
C SER A 83 2.26 -5.91 14.58
N PRO A 84 1.80 -7.14 14.31
CA PRO A 84 1.25 -7.51 13.00
C PRO A 84 0.10 -6.58 12.63
N THR A 85 0.30 -5.80 11.59
CA THR A 85 -0.64 -4.78 11.12
C THR A 85 -0.95 -5.06 9.67
N PHE A 86 -2.23 -5.21 9.36
CA PHE A 86 -2.69 -5.36 7.98
C PHE A 86 -2.58 -4.02 7.24
N THR A 87 -2.00 -4.03 6.04
CA THR A 87 -1.83 -2.85 5.20
C THR A 87 -1.67 -3.24 3.73
N ILE A 88 -1.58 -2.29 2.81
CA ILE A 88 -1.43 -2.57 1.38
C ILE A 88 0.00 -2.94 0.96
N VAL A 89 1.01 -2.64 1.80
CA VAL A 89 2.43 -2.80 1.45
C VAL A 89 3.21 -3.58 2.51
N GLY A 90 4.13 -4.42 2.07
CA GLY A 90 5.11 -5.10 2.92
C GLY A 90 6.50 -5.02 2.30
N CYS A 91 7.53 -5.05 3.15
CA CYS A 91 8.93 -5.12 2.69
C CYS A 91 9.74 -6.05 3.60
N ASN A 92 10.97 -6.36 3.20
CA ASN A 92 11.87 -7.30 3.87
C ASN A 92 12.29 -6.93 5.30
N PHE A 93 11.89 -5.77 5.82
CA PHE A 93 12.20 -5.32 7.18
C PHE A 93 10.94 -4.92 7.98
N SER A 94 9.73 -5.19 7.47
CA SER A 94 8.48 -4.96 8.21
C SER A 94 7.73 -6.25 8.51
N ASP A 95 7.01 -6.26 9.64
CA ASP A 95 6.01 -7.29 10.00
C ASP A 95 4.60 -6.88 9.52
N ASN A 96 4.52 -6.03 8.52
CA ASN A 96 3.25 -5.72 7.89
C ASN A 96 2.70 -6.99 7.26
N ILE A 97 1.40 -7.22 7.40
CA ILE A 97 0.71 -8.28 6.70
C ILE A 97 0.02 -7.65 5.47
N PRO A 98 0.49 -7.91 4.25
CA PRO A 98 -0.16 -7.36 3.05
C PRO A 98 -1.60 -7.86 2.96
N PHE A 99 -2.52 -6.92 2.75
CA PHE A 99 -3.94 -7.17 2.56
C PHE A 99 -4.43 -6.38 1.35
N PRO A 100 -5.26 -6.98 0.48
CA PRO A 100 -5.80 -6.29 -0.68
C PRO A 100 -6.83 -5.24 -0.25
N MET A 101 -6.38 -4.02 0.00
CA MET A 101 -7.24 -2.84 0.12
C MET A 101 -7.16 -2.12 -1.22
N TRP A 102 -8.19 -2.31 -2.05
CA TRP A 102 -8.16 -1.76 -3.39
C TRP A 102 -8.46 -0.27 -3.33
N GLU A 103 -7.89 0.46 -4.29
CA GLU A 103 -8.30 1.83 -4.55
C GLU A 103 -9.53 1.73 -5.45
N GLY A 104 -10.69 1.43 -4.87
CA GLY A 104 -11.93 1.65 -5.58
C GLY A 104 -12.00 3.10 -6.06
N ASP A 105 -12.40 3.28 -7.32
CA ASP A 105 -12.63 4.60 -7.89
C ASP A 105 -13.61 5.37 -6.98
N VAL A 106 -13.22 6.60 -6.69
CA VAL A 106 -13.90 7.56 -5.83
C VAL A 106 -15.34 7.80 -6.30
N ASP A 107 -15.57 7.71 -7.61
CA ASP A 107 -16.89 7.93 -8.23
C ASP A 107 -17.73 6.64 -8.37
N ARG A 108 -17.21 5.44 -8.04
CA ARG A 108 -17.86 4.15 -8.39
C ARG A 108 -18.02 3.15 -7.25
N GLY A 109 -18.19 3.61 -6.02
CA GLY A 109 -18.80 2.79 -4.96
C GLY A 109 -17.92 1.74 -4.28
N GLY A 110 -16.60 1.71 -4.51
CA GLY A 110 -15.66 0.93 -3.68
C GLY A 110 -15.98 -0.56 -3.62
N THR A 111 -16.12 -1.23 -4.76
CA THR A 111 -16.32 -2.68 -4.83
C THR A 111 -15.29 -3.33 -5.75
N TYR A 112 -14.97 -4.61 -5.48
CA TYR A 112 -14.18 -5.48 -6.37
C TYR A 112 -14.73 -5.55 -7.80
N GLN A 113 -16.00 -5.19 -7.99
CA GLN A 113 -16.69 -5.31 -9.27
C GLN A 113 -16.04 -4.46 -10.37
N ASN A 114 -15.49 -3.30 -10.00
CA ASN A 114 -14.82 -2.44 -10.97
C ASN A 114 -13.44 -2.96 -11.37
N TRP A 115 -12.74 -3.67 -10.48
CA TRP A 115 -11.44 -4.26 -10.83
C TRP A 115 -11.60 -5.29 -11.94
N ASP A 116 -12.58 -6.19 -11.80
CA ASP A 116 -12.85 -7.21 -12.82
C ASP A 116 -13.27 -6.57 -14.15
N GLU A 117 -14.07 -5.51 -14.12
CA GLU A 117 -14.45 -4.76 -15.33
C GLU A 117 -13.25 -4.05 -15.95
N THR A 118 -12.42 -3.38 -15.16
CA THR A 118 -11.18 -2.73 -15.61
C THR A 118 -10.24 -3.73 -16.26
N VAL A 119 -10.01 -4.90 -15.64
CA VAL A 119 -9.19 -5.97 -16.20
C VAL A 119 -9.79 -6.49 -17.50
N ARG A 120 -11.11 -6.71 -17.58
CA ARG A 120 -11.79 -7.11 -18.82
C ARG A 120 -11.64 -6.06 -19.93
N ASN A 121 -11.72 -4.77 -19.60
CA ASN A 121 -11.55 -3.70 -20.57
C ASN A 121 -10.09 -3.65 -21.08
N TYR A 122 -9.10 -3.84 -20.20
CA TYR A 122 -7.71 -3.95 -20.62
C TYR A 122 -7.42 -5.20 -21.46
N SER A 123 -8.10 -6.32 -21.19
CA SER A 123 -7.94 -7.53 -21.99
C SER A 123 -8.55 -7.43 -23.40
N GLN A 124 -9.31 -6.37 -23.68
CA GLN A 124 -9.80 -6.05 -25.03
C GLN A 124 -8.78 -5.23 -25.85
N ASP A 125 -7.57 -4.97 -25.32
CA ASP A 125 -6.48 -4.38 -26.09
C ASP A 125 -6.23 -5.21 -27.35
N SER A 126 -6.52 -4.62 -28.49
CA SER A 126 -6.44 -5.25 -29.81
C SER A 126 -5.16 -4.87 -30.55
N ILE A 127 -4.26 -4.09 -29.93
CA ILE A 127 -3.01 -3.63 -30.55
C ILE A 127 -2.04 -4.83 -30.62
N PRO A 128 -1.69 -5.32 -31.83
CA PRO A 128 -0.74 -6.41 -32.01
C PRO A 128 0.63 -6.06 -31.43
N TRP A 129 1.40 -7.06 -31.00
CA TRP A 129 2.73 -6.84 -30.41
C TRP A 129 3.67 -6.10 -31.37
N GLU A 130 3.60 -6.43 -32.66
CA GLU A 130 4.44 -5.89 -33.73
C GLU A 130 4.16 -4.40 -34.01
N SER A 131 3.00 -3.88 -33.62
CA SER A 131 2.64 -2.47 -33.77
C SER A 131 2.92 -1.64 -32.51
N LYS A 132 3.38 -2.27 -31.42
CA LYS A 132 3.79 -1.55 -30.20
C LYS A 132 5.10 -0.81 -30.45
N LEU A 133 5.17 0.41 -29.92
CA LEU A 133 6.37 1.23 -30.04
C LEU A 133 7.54 0.56 -29.29
N ASN A 134 8.73 0.53 -29.90
CA ASN A 134 9.97 0.10 -29.24
C ASN A 134 10.51 1.18 -28.31
N GLN A 135 9.69 1.60 -27.34
CA GLN A 135 10.02 2.62 -26.36
C GLN A 135 9.43 2.25 -25.00
N ALA A 136 10.24 2.39 -23.96
CA ALA A 136 9.74 2.30 -22.59
C ALA A 136 8.83 3.51 -22.28
N VAL A 137 7.59 3.23 -21.89
CA VAL A 137 6.63 4.25 -21.46
C VAL A 137 6.49 4.23 -19.95
N PHE A 138 6.82 5.34 -19.30
CA PHE A 138 6.53 5.60 -17.89
C PHE A 138 5.72 6.89 -17.77
N ARG A 139 4.58 6.81 -17.09
CA ARG A 139 3.77 7.98 -16.73
C ARG A 139 3.42 7.89 -15.25
N GLY A 140 3.89 8.87 -14.49
CA GLY A 140 3.66 8.89 -13.04
C GLY A 140 4.26 10.13 -12.40
N GLY A 141 3.77 10.45 -11.20
CA GLY A 141 4.38 11.49 -10.37
C GLY A 141 5.59 10.96 -9.60
N VAL A 142 6.62 11.79 -9.44
CA VAL A 142 7.78 11.43 -8.61
C VAL A 142 7.34 11.29 -7.14
N ARG A 143 7.47 10.09 -6.59
CA ARG A 143 7.32 9.80 -5.17
C ARG A 143 8.71 9.76 -4.53
N ILE A 144 8.90 10.53 -3.47
CA ILE A 144 10.20 10.65 -2.81
C ILE A 144 10.43 9.39 -1.97
N SER A 145 11.59 8.75 -2.14
CA SER A 145 12.00 7.62 -1.32
C SER A 145 12.13 8.01 0.14
N SER A 146 11.66 7.12 1.05
CA SER A 146 11.87 7.23 2.50
C SER A 146 13.34 7.14 2.91
N TYR A 147 14.26 6.89 1.97
CA TYR A 147 15.70 7.07 2.18
C TYR A 147 16.07 8.54 2.41
N PHE A 148 15.41 9.48 1.72
CA PHE A 148 15.73 10.90 1.81
C PHE A 148 14.91 11.61 2.90
N GLU A 149 15.51 12.65 3.50
CA GLU A 149 14.87 13.41 4.58
C GLU A 149 13.70 14.28 4.09
N ASN A 150 13.81 14.85 2.90
CA ASN A 150 12.78 15.73 2.35
C ASN A 150 12.88 15.79 0.83
N LYS A 151 11.87 16.41 0.21
CA LYS A 151 11.76 16.56 -1.25
C LYS A 151 12.96 17.28 -1.86
N ARG A 152 13.52 18.28 -1.17
CA ARG A 152 14.65 19.06 -1.66
C ARG A 152 15.90 18.19 -1.72
N THR A 153 16.22 17.49 -0.62
CA THR A 153 17.36 16.56 -0.56
C THR A 153 17.22 15.46 -1.61
N ALA A 154 16.01 14.90 -1.77
CA ALA A 154 15.76 13.89 -2.80
C ALA A 154 15.96 14.42 -4.23
N GLY A 155 15.61 15.68 -4.50
CA GLY A 155 15.81 16.29 -5.82
C GLY A 155 17.28 16.56 -6.14
N VAL A 156 18.11 16.83 -5.12
CA VAL A 156 19.55 17.07 -5.29
C VAL A 156 20.32 15.75 -5.40
N LEU A 157 19.96 14.75 -4.59
CA LEU A 157 20.71 13.50 -4.42
C LEU A 157 20.07 12.30 -5.13
N CYS A 158 19.12 12.50 -6.03
CA CYS A 158 18.38 11.40 -6.67
C CYS A 158 19.28 10.44 -7.45
N GLU A 159 20.37 10.94 -8.02
CA GLU A 159 21.35 10.14 -8.78
C GLU A 159 22.39 9.46 -7.88
N GLU A 160 22.46 9.85 -6.61
CA GLU A 160 23.44 9.33 -5.65
C GLU A 160 22.97 8.07 -4.92
N ALA A 161 21.73 7.64 -5.12
CA ALA A 161 21.17 6.45 -4.49
C ALA A 161 20.42 5.55 -5.48
N GLY A 162 20.20 4.29 -5.08
CA GLY A 162 19.42 3.32 -5.83
C GLY A 162 20.04 2.91 -7.17
N ARG A 163 19.19 2.56 -8.14
CA ARG A 163 19.62 1.93 -9.40
C ARG A 163 20.41 2.88 -10.30
N SER A 164 20.12 4.17 -10.29
CA SER A 164 20.88 5.18 -11.05
C SER A 164 22.33 5.24 -10.57
N ARG A 165 22.55 5.24 -9.25
CA ARG A 165 23.91 5.19 -8.68
C ARG A 165 24.63 3.89 -9.01
N LEU A 166 23.92 2.75 -8.93
CA LEU A 166 24.51 1.46 -9.32
C LEU A 166 24.94 1.44 -10.79
N MET A 167 24.10 1.94 -11.69
CA MET A 167 24.44 2.07 -13.11
C MET A 167 25.66 2.97 -13.32
N PHE A 168 25.70 4.13 -12.66
CA PHE A 168 26.87 5.02 -12.69
C PHE A 168 28.13 4.31 -12.21
N LEU A 169 28.06 3.59 -11.08
CA LEU A 169 29.19 2.85 -10.53
C LEU A 169 29.63 1.71 -11.46
N CYS A 170 28.71 0.97 -12.06
CA CYS A 170 29.04 -0.08 -13.05
C CYS A 170 29.70 0.50 -14.31
N GLN A 171 29.31 1.70 -14.75
CA GLN A 171 29.94 2.37 -15.89
C GLN A 171 31.33 2.92 -15.55
N MET A 172 31.51 3.43 -14.34
CA MET A 172 32.79 3.97 -13.86
C MET A 172 33.80 2.90 -13.46
N PHE A 173 33.33 1.73 -13.02
CA PHE A 173 34.16 0.62 -12.54
C PHE A 173 33.70 -0.72 -13.15
N PRO A 174 33.85 -0.92 -14.47
CA PRO A 174 33.31 -2.08 -15.18
C PRO A 174 34.02 -3.42 -14.87
N GLU A 175 35.18 -3.39 -14.19
CA GLU A 175 36.06 -4.56 -13.99
C GLU A 175 36.15 -5.05 -12.53
N LYS A 176 35.13 -4.76 -11.70
CA LYS A 176 34.97 -5.39 -10.37
C LYS A 176 33.74 -6.26 -10.31
#